data_AF-A0A9E5NED5-F1
#
_entry.id   AF-A0A9E5NED5-F1
#
_cell.length_a   1.000
_cell.length_b   1.000
_cell.length_c   1.000
_cell.angle_alpha   90.00
_cell.angle_beta   90.00
_cell.angle_gamma   90.00
#
_symmetry.space_group_name_H-M   'P 1'
#
loop_
_entity.id
_entity.type
_entity.pdbx_description
1 polymer ?
#
loop_
_entity_poly.entity_id
_entity_poly.type
_entity_poly.pdbx_seq_one_letter_code
_entity_poly.pdbx_strand_id
1 'polypeptide(L)'
;MRGVALLAAVVLAVVLLCGVPLNSIRECLEAPYSNPPSSFRDSDLLGTWEAHYGQSIDRVILKADGTFKQVYEDNYVEGYVYETPWNAWSVERFPDGRARVHLEGARYYTAGIATAELDGMHFGGPELWGRSGPPPYPFYDPFADETVDMVGELILNVRTNPSAELLLHHMFIETDRGFAIIGCQWNIFRHVNRP
;
A
#
# COMPACT_ATOMS: atom_id res chain seq x y z
N MET A 1 -30.14 11.08 26.57
CA MET A 1 -29.70 9.74 27.04
C MET A 1 -30.45 8.55 26.42
N ARG A 2 -31.67 8.70 25.87
CA ARG A 2 -32.43 7.56 25.28
C ARG A 2 -32.00 7.12 23.88
N GLY A 3 -31.33 7.99 23.09
CA GLY A 3 -30.92 7.66 21.72
C GLY A 3 -29.68 6.76 21.60
N VAL A 4 -28.74 6.85 22.57
CA VAL A 4 -27.48 6.06 22.55
C VAL A 4 -27.73 4.59 22.89
N ALA A 5 -28.67 4.33 23.80
CA ALA A 5 -29.06 2.97 24.16
C ALA A 5 -29.77 2.22 23.01
N LEU A 6 -30.52 2.94 22.18
CA LEU A 6 -31.19 2.36 21.02
C LEU A 6 -30.20 2.00 19.92
N LEU A 7 -29.19 2.85 19.68
CA LEU A 7 -28.13 2.59 18.70
C LEU A 7 -27.29 1.36 19.08
N ALA A 8 -26.91 1.25 20.36
CA ALA A 8 -26.17 0.11 20.87
C ALA A 8 -26.95 -1.21 20.77
N ALA A 9 -28.26 -1.17 21.03
CA ALA A 9 -29.14 -2.34 20.92
C ALA A 9 -29.31 -2.82 19.46
N VAL A 10 -29.39 -1.89 18.50
CA VAL A 10 -29.51 -2.23 17.07
C VAL A 10 -28.22 -2.84 16.54
N VAL A 11 -27.05 -2.28 16.89
CA VAL A 11 -25.75 -2.85 16.51
C VAL A 11 -25.58 -4.27 17.07
N LEU A 12 -25.96 -4.50 18.33
CA LEU A 12 -25.88 -5.81 18.96
C LEU A 12 -26.82 -6.84 18.30
N ALA A 13 -28.01 -6.42 17.90
CA ALA A 13 -28.99 -7.29 17.23
C ALA A 13 -28.53 -7.70 15.82
N VAL A 14 -27.92 -6.79 15.05
CA VAL A 14 -27.36 -7.08 13.73
C VAL A 14 -26.20 -8.08 13.83
N VAL A 15 -25.32 -7.92 14.83
CA VAL A 15 -24.20 -8.84 15.08
C VAL A 15 -24.68 -10.26 15.44
N LEU A 16 -25.76 -10.38 16.22
CA LEU A 16 -26.32 -11.67 16.62
C LEU A 16 -27.11 -12.39 15.50
N LEU A 17 -27.79 -11.64 14.62
CA LEU A 17 -28.63 -12.22 13.56
C LEU A 17 -27.85 -12.70 12.33
N CYS A 18 -26.68 -12.12 12.05
CA CYS A 18 -25.90 -12.45 10.85
C CYS A 18 -24.93 -13.63 11.04
N GLY A 19 -24.87 -14.27 12.22
CA GLY A 19 -24.01 -15.43 12.45
C GLY A 19 -22.52 -15.17 12.23
N VAL A 20 -22.13 -13.90 12.14
CA VAL A 20 -20.73 -13.49 11.99
C VAL A 20 -20.09 -13.71 13.36
N PRO A 21 -19.08 -14.58 13.49
CA PRO A 21 -18.34 -14.68 14.74
C PRO A 21 -17.86 -13.28 15.13
N LEU A 22 -18.12 -12.84 16.37
CA LEU A 22 -17.61 -11.57 16.90
C LEU A 22 -16.08 -11.43 16.75
N ASN A 23 -15.38 -12.55 16.56
CA ASN A 23 -13.94 -12.57 16.28
C ASN A 23 -13.60 -12.13 14.83
N SER A 24 -14.49 -12.30 13.86
CA SER A 24 -14.24 -11.96 12.45
C SER A 24 -14.38 -10.47 12.13
N ILE A 25 -14.91 -9.65 13.05
CA ILE A 25 -14.98 -8.19 12.90
C ILE A 25 -13.75 -7.51 13.55
N ARG A 26 -12.96 -8.25 14.34
CA ARG A 26 -11.83 -7.70 15.10
C ARG A 26 -10.46 -7.86 14.44
N GLU A 27 -10.34 -8.68 13.40
CA GLU A 27 -9.07 -8.89 12.68
C GLU A 27 -8.69 -7.74 11.74
N CYS A 28 -9.56 -6.73 11.64
CA CYS A 28 -9.43 -5.65 10.66
C CYS A 28 -9.21 -4.25 11.29
N LEU A 29 -9.35 -4.09 12.61
CA LEU A 29 -9.35 -2.75 13.21
C LEU A 29 -7.95 -2.14 13.39
N GLU A 30 -6.91 -2.96 13.45
CA GLU A 30 -5.51 -2.55 13.45
C GLU A 30 -4.73 -3.69 12.81
N ALA A 31 -4.46 -3.63 11.51
CA ALA A 31 -3.40 -4.48 10.98
C ALA A 31 -2.14 -4.17 11.81
N PRO A 32 -1.51 -5.15 12.48
CA PRO A 32 -0.60 -4.89 13.59
C PRO A 32 0.80 -4.51 13.09
N TYR A 33 0.85 -3.45 12.29
CA TYR A 33 2.04 -2.92 11.66
C TYR A 33 2.60 -1.80 12.52
N SER A 34 3.85 -1.94 12.93
CA SER A 34 4.60 -0.90 13.62
C SER A 34 5.61 -0.22 12.70
N ASN A 35 6.14 0.91 13.17
CA ASN A 35 7.34 1.51 12.57
C ASN A 35 8.49 0.49 12.59
N PRO A 36 9.44 0.57 11.64
CA PRO A 36 10.60 -0.30 11.66
C PRO A 36 11.38 -0.12 12.98
N PRO A 37 12.11 -1.16 13.44
CA PRO A 37 12.89 -1.07 14.67
C PRO A 37 13.93 0.05 14.57
N SER A 38 14.33 0.64 15.69
CA SER A 38 15.36 1.71 15.71
C SER A 38 16.72 1.28 15.15
N SER A 39 16.97 -0.04 15.08
CA SER A 39 18.15 -0.63 14.45
C SER A 39 18.06 -0.71 12.92
N PHE A 40 16.92 -0.37 12.32
CA PHE A 40 16.67 -0.43 10.87
C PHE A 40 17.65 0.43 10.09
N ARG A 41 18.29 -0.18 9.10
CA ARG A 41 19.26 0.43 8.17
C ARG A 41 18.79 0.27 6.74
N ASP A 42 19.24 1.15 5.87
CA ASP A 42 18.94 1.06 4.43
C ASP A 42 19.46 -0.27 3.84
N SER A 43 20.52 -0.85 4.42
CA SER A 43 21.01 -2.19 4.06
C SER A 43 19.99 -3.30 4.27
N ASP A 44 19.00 -3.11 5.15
CA ASP A 44 17.94 -4.09 5.42
C ASP A 44 16.90 -4.14 4.29
N LEU A 45 16.89 -3.11 3.41
CA LEU A 45 16.02 -3.02 2.24
C LEU A 45 16.62 -3.69 1.00
N LEU A 46 17.91 -4.00 1.00
CA LEU A 46 18.58 -4.56 -0.18
C LEU A 46 18.06 -5.94 -0.51
N GLY A 47 17.84 -6.19 -1.81
CA GLY A 47 17.34 -7.48 -2.30
C GLY A 47 16.10 -7.33 -3.17
N THR A 48 15.33 -8.41 -3.26
CA THR A 48 14.13 -8.48 -4.10
C THR A 48 12.90 -8.54 -3.22
N TRP A 49 11.96 -7.66 -3.54
CA TRP A 49 10.67 -7.53 -2.91
C TRP A 49 9.60 -7.89 -3.93
N GLU A 50 8.59 -8.67 -3.52
CA GLU A 50 7.52 -9.14 -4.40
C GLU A 50 6.16 -8.87 -3.78
N ALA A 51 5.23 -8.33 -4.57
CA ALA A 51 3.82 -8.17 -4.24
C ALA A 51 2.97 -8.90 -5.29
N HIS A 52 1.83 -9.46 -4.86
CA HIS A 52 0.91 -10.18 -5.73
C HIS A 52 -0.43 -9.45 -5.83
N TYR A 53 -0.81 -9.02 -7.02
CA TYR A 53 -2.09 -8.37 -7.28
C TYR A 53 -3.00 -9.33 -8.05
N GLY A 54 -3.62 -10.27 -7.33
CA GLY A 54 -4.35 -11.38 -7.94
C GLY A 54 -3.39 -12.33 -8.65
N GLN A 55 -3.48 -12.44 -9.98
CA GLN A 55 -2.53 -13.23 -10.78
C GLN A 55 -1.31 -12.43 -11.24
N SER A 56 -1.30 -11.11 -11.10
CA SER A 56 -0.19 -10.26 -11.51
C SER A 56 0.87 -10.17 -10.42
N ILE A 57 2.13 -10.03 -10.81
CA ILE A 57 3.27 -9.96 -9.88
C ILE A 57 4.02 -8.66 -10.11
N ASP A 58 4.29 -7.94 -9.02
CA ASP A 58 5.15 -6.76 -9.02
C ASP A 58 6.40 -7.05 -8.20
N ARG A 59 7.57 -6.79 -8.79
CA ARG A 59 8.88 -7.01 -8.17
C ARG A 59 9.66 -5.72 -8.13
N VAL A 60 10.24 -5.42 -6.97
CA VAL A 60 11.19 -4.33 -6.78
C VAL A 60 12.53 -4.90 -6.33
N ILE A 61 13.61 -4.55 -7.04
CA ILE A 61 14.97 -4.98 -6.74
C ILE A 61 15.77 -3.76 -6.28
N LEU A 62 16.18 -3.73 -5.01
CA LEU A 62 16.96 -2.64 -4.41
C LEU A 62 18.44 -3.04 -4.29
N LYS A 63 19.35 -2.21 -4.81
CA LYS A 63 20.80 -2.43 -4.75
C LYS A 63 21.52 -1.46 -3.82
N ALA A 64 22.68 -1.89 -3.35
CA ALA A 64 23.54 -1.14 -2.42
C ALA A 64 24.13 0.14 -3.03
N ASP A 65 24.18 0.24 -4.36
CA ASP A 65 24.65 1.42 -5.08
C ASP A 65 23.59 2.54 -5.18
N GLY A 66 22.44 2.38 -4.51
CA GLY A 66 21.34 3.35 -4.55
C GLY A 66 20.47 3.24 -5.80
N THR A 67 20.64 2.18 -6.60
CA THR A 67 19.79 1.93 -7.77
C THR A 67 18.74 0.84 -7.53
N PHE A 68 17.61 0.95 -8.21
CA PHE A 68 16.55 -0.04 -8.18
C PHE A 68 16.01 -0.37 -9.56
N LYS A 69 15.24 -1.46 -9.63
CA LYS A 69 14.43 -1.82 -10.78
C LYS A 69 13.06 -2.31 -10.34
N GLN A 70 12.01 -1.87 -11.01
CA GLN A 70 10.68 -2.46 -10.92
C GLN A 70 10.44 -3.37 -12.14
N VAL A 71 9.85 -4.55 -11.91
CA VAL A 71 9.37 -5.46 -12.95
C VAL A 71 7.94 -5.87 -12.61
N TYR A 72 7.00 -5.53 -13.46
CA TYR A 72 5.60 -5.92 -13.32
C TYR A 72 5.19 -6.87 -14.45
N GLU A 73 4.59 -8.00 -14.08
CA GLU A 73 4.10 -9.03 -14.98
C GLU A 73 2.60 -9.19 -14.77
N ASP A 74 1.81 -8.93 -15.81
CA ASP A 74 0.36 -9.12 -15.77
C ASP A 74 -0.02 -10.45 -16.42
N ASN A 75 -0.72 -11.31 -15.67
CA ASN A 75 -1.16 -12.60 -16.17
C ASN A 75 -2.60 -12.58 -16.71
N TYR A 76 -3.29 -11.43 -16.64
CA TYR A 76 -4.61 -11.24 -17.26
C TYR A 76 -4.50 -10.69 -18.69
N VAL A 77 -3.48 -9.87 -18.95
CA VAL A 77 -3.17 -9.30 -20.25
C VAL A 77 -1.99 -10.04 -20.86
N GLU A 78 -2.26 -10.86 -21.88
CA GLU A 78 -1.26 -11.70 -22.53
C GLU A 78 -0.03 -10.89 -22.97
N GLY A 79 1.14 -11.25 -22.41
CA GLY A 79 2.42 -10.67 -22.77
C GLY A 79 2.70 -9.28 -22.21
N TYR A 80 1.86 -8.74 -21.31
CA TYR A 80 2.15 -7.45 -20.68
C TYR A 80 3.23 -7.60 -19.61
N VAL A 81 4.37 -6.98 -19.88
CA VAL A 81 5.49 -6.85 -18.95
C VAL A 81 5.94 -5.40 -18.98
N TYR A 82 6.10 -4.82 -17.80
CA TYR A 82 6.73 -3.52 -17.62
C TYR A 82 8.01 -3.66 -16.82
N GLU A 83 9.04 -2.91 -17.22
CA GLU A 83 10.33 -2.87 -16.55
C GLU A 83 10.89 -1.45 -16.57
N THR A 84 11.32 -0.95 -15.42
CA THR A 84 12.05 0.32 -15.35
C THR A 84 13.52 0.11 -15.77
N PRO A 85 14.20 1.17 -16.26
CA PRO A 85 15.66 1.23 -16.16
C PRO A 85 16.13 1.09 -14.70
N TRP A 86 17.45 1.00 -14.51
CA TRP A 86 18.02 1.12 -13.17
C TRP A 86 17.97 2.58 -12.72
N ASN A 87 16.94 2.93 -11.94
CA ASN A 87 16.68 4.28 -11.45
C ASN A 87 17.16 4.44 -10.00
N ALA A 88 17.11 5.65 -9.45
CA ALA A 88 17.53 5.92 -8.08
C ALA A 88 16.44 5.55 -7.05
N TRP A 89 16.85 5.07 -5.88
CA TRP A 89 15.98 4.95 -4.72
C TRP A 89 16.58 5.63 -3.49
N SER A 90 15.73 6.05 -2.56
CA SER A 90 16.16 6.65 -1.30
C SER A 90 15.22 6.31 -0.14
N VAL A 91 15.66 6.60 1.08
CA VAL A 91 14.87 6.42 2.30
C VAL A 91 14.65 7.77 2.97
N GLU A 92 13.39 8.12 3.17
CA GLU A 92 12.99 9.23 4.02
C GLU A 92 12.75 8.71 5.44
N ARG A 93 13.28 9.41 6.45
CA ARG A 93 13.17 9.04 7.87
C ARG A 93 12.53 10.17 8.66
N PHE A 94 11.57 9.82 9.50
CA PHE A 94 10.80 10.78 10.29
C PHE A 94 11.19 10.73 11.78
N PRO A 95 11.03 11.84 12.53
CA PRO A 95 11.33 11.88 13.96
C PRO A 95 10.52 10.89 14.83
N ASP A 96 9.35 10.48 14.37
CA ASP A 96 8.46 9.51 15.02
C ASP A 96 8.85 8.04 14.74
N GLY A 97 9.93 7.82 13.98
CA GLY A 97 10.43 6.51 13.62
C GLY A 97 9.82 5.92 12.34
N ARG A 98 8.88 6.61 11.67
CA ARG A 98 8.44 6.20 10.34
C ARG A 98 9.60 6.26 9.35
N ALA A 99 9.53 5.41 8.33
CA ALA A 99 10.40 5.47 7.18
C ALA A 99 9.62 5.17 5.90
N ARG A 100 9.99 5.83 4.81
CA ARG A 100 9.43 5.63 3.47
C ARG A 100 10.54 5.36 2.48
N VAL A 101 10.30 4.43 1.57
CA VAL A 101 11.17 4.20 0.40
C VAL A 101 10.59 4.97 -0.76
N HIS A 102 11.43 5.77 -1.41
CA HIS A 102 11.12 6.52 -2.62
C HIS A 102 11.78 5.83 -3.81
N LEU A 103 11.01 5.53 -4.86
CA LEU A 103 11.43 4.79 -6.05
C LEU A 103 11.16 5.65 -7.30
N GLU A 104 12.18 6.33 -7.80
CA GLU A 104 12.05 7.27 -8.92
C GLU A 104 11.64 6.56 -10.23
N GLY A 105 10.57 7.02 -10.87
CA GLY A 105 10.06 6.47 -12.13
C GLY A 105 9.37 5.11 -12.00
N ALA A 106 9.18 4.60 -10.79
CA ALA A 106 8.33 3.42 -10.55
C ALA A 106 6.84 3.78 -10.66
N ARG A 107 6.02 2.76 -10.93
CA ARG A 107 4.58 2.91 -11.20
C ARG A 107 3.72 2.17 -10.18
N TYR A 108 2.53 2.70 -9.95
CA TYR A 108 1.55 2.17 -9.01
C TYR A 108 0.60 1.15 -9.67
N TYR A 109 1.01 -0.12 -9.73
CA TYR A 109 0.22 -1.19 -10.36
C TYR A 109 -0.93 -1.73 -9.51
N THR A 110 -1.04 -1.37 -8.23
CA THR A 110 -2.17 -1.75 -7.37
C THR A 110 -3.52 -1.22 -7.88
N ALA A 111 -3.53 -0.13 -8.66
CA ALA A 111 -4.73 0.37 -9.35
C ALA A 111 -4.85 -0.08 -10.82
N GLY A 112 -4.05 -1.07 -11.23
CA GLY A 112 -4.05 -1.64 -12.57
C GLY A 112 -3.24 -0.84 -13.60
N ILE A 113 -3.03 -1.47 -14.76
CA ILE A 113 -2.18 -0.98 -15.86
C ILE A 113 -2.55 0.44 -16.30
N ALA A 114 -3.83 0.74 -16.48
CA ALA A 114 -4.26 2.05 -16.97
C ALA A 114 -3.85 3.21 -16.06
N THR A 115 -3.84 2.99 -14.73
CA THR A 115 -3.38 3.98 -13.76
C THR A 115 -1.85 4.05 -13.73
N ALA A 116 -1.19 2.90 -13.79
CA ALA A 116 0.26 2.81 -13.78
C ALA A 116 0.90 3.52 -15.00
N GLU A 117 0.33 3.36 -16.19
CA GLU A 117 0.82 4.00 -17.43
C GLU A 117 0.67 5.53 -17.44
N LEU A 118 -0.12 6.07 -16.52
CA LEU A 118 -0.28 7.50 -16.32
C LEU A 118 0.63 8.03 -15.18
N ASP A 119 1.63 7.25 -14.80
CA ASP A 119 2.65 7.60 -13.78
C ASP A 119 2.04 8.04 -12.45
N GLY A 120 1.00 7.32 -11.99
CA GLY A 120 0.31 7.61 -10.74
C GLY A 120 -0.83 8.62 -10.87
N MET A 121 -1.07 9.18 -12.06
CA MET A 121 -2.29 9.95 -12.30
C MET A 121 -3.49 9.02 -12.47
N HIS A 122 -4.51 9.18 -11.63
CA HIS A 122 -5.73 8.36 -11.73
C HIS A 122 -6.45 8.59 -13.06
N PHE A 123 -6.99 7.50 -13.62
CA PHE A 123 -7.80 7.52 -14.83
C PHE A 123 -9.21 8.06 -14.53
N GLY A 124 -9.52 9.22 -15.08
CA GLY A 124 -10.89 9.71 -15.16
C GLY A 124 -10.90 11.10 -15.77
N GLY A 125 -11.15 11.21 -17.08
CA GLY A 125 -11.17 12.52 -17.75
C GLY A 125 -12.23 13.49 -17.19
N PRO A 126 -12.30 14.73 -17.73
CA PRO A 126 -13.40 15.70 -17.69
C PRO A 126 -14.53 15.58 -16.66
N GLU A 127 -15.21 14.47 -16.81
CA GLU A 127 -16.57 14.19 -16.40
C GLU A 127 -16.62 13.27 -15.17
N LEU A 128 -15.48 12.68 -14.78
CA LEU A 128 -15.33 11.76 -13.65
C LEU A 128 -14.61 12.38 -12.44
N TRP A 129 -14.15 13.64 -12.51
CA TRP A 129 -13.35 14.29 -11.44
C TRP A 129 -14.05 14.46 -10.09
N GLY A 130 -15.36 14.16 -9.98
CA GLY A 130 -16.08 14.04 -8.71
C GLY A 130 -15.74 15.12 -7.67
N ARG A 131 -15.58 14.71 -6.40
CA ARG A 131 -15.13 15.58 -5.29
C ARG A 131 -13.62 15.85 -5.29
N SER A 132 -12.85 15.13 -6.09
CA SER A 132 -11.41 15.02 -5.95
C SER A 132 -10.63 16.07 -6.77
N GLY A 133 -11.27 16.76 -7.71
CA GLY A 133 -10.65 17.85 -8.50
C GLY A 133 -9.83 17.35 -9.70
N PRO A 134 -9.18 18.24 -10.47
CA PRO A 134 -8.34 17.85 -11.61
C PRO A 134 -7.07 17.12 -11.14
N PRO A 135 -6.44 16.29 -12.00
CA PRO A 135 -5.25 15.52 -11.65
C PRO A 135 -4.02 16.44 -11.51
N PRO A 136 -2.96 15.99 -10.84
CA PRO A 136 -2.82 14.67 -10.20
C PRO A 136 -3.59 14.57 -8.88
N TYR A 137 -4.00 13.35 -8.54
CA TYR A 137 -4.62 13.07 -7.24
C TYR A 137 -3.57 12.60 -6.25
N PRO A 138 -3.60 13.08 -5.01
CA PRO A 138 -2.66 12.61 -4.02
C PRO A 138 -3.08 11.21 -3.51
N PHE A 139 -2.09 10.45 -3.07
CA PHE A 139 -2.25 9.14 -2.44
C PHE A 139 -2.35 9.30 -0.94
N TYR A 140 -3.29 8.61 -0.31
CA TYR A 140 -3.47 8.56 1.13
C TYR A 140 -2.47 7.59 1.77
N ASP A 141 -1.71 8.11 2.75
CA ASP A 141 -0.90 7.32 3.66
C ASP A 141 -1.73 6.96 4.90
N PRO A 142 -2.12 5.68 5.06
CA PRO A 142 -2.95 5.23 6.17
C PRO A 142 -2.21 5.15 7.52
N PHE A 143 -0.88 5.19 7.52
CA PHE A 143 -0.07 5.13 8.75
C PHE A 143 0.23 6.52 9.31
N ALA A 144 0.16 7.55 8.47
CA ALA A 144 0.41 8.93 8.83
C ALA A 144 -0.86 9.79 8.81
N ASP A 145 -1.98 9.25 8.31
CA ASP A 145 -3.24 9.98 8.09
C ASP A 145 -3.02 11.26 7.27
N GLU A 146 -2.26 11.14 6.19
CA GLU A 146 -1.91 12.27 5.31
C GLU A 146 -2.03 11.89 3.84
N THR A 147 -1.89 12.89 2.98
CA THR A 147 -1.92 12.72 1.53
C THR A 147 -0.57 13.10 0.93
N VAL A 148 -0.07 12.30 -0.01
CA VAL A 148 1.27 12.38 -0.58
C VAL A 148 1.17 12.38 -2.11
N ASP A 149 1.93 13.24 -2.78
CA ASP A 149 2.05 13.20 -4.25
C ASP A 149 3.05 12.13 -4.66
N MET A 150 2.71 11.35 -5.68
CA MET A 150 3.52 10.23 -6.18
C MET A 150 3.62 10.26 -7.71
N VAL A 151 3.43 11.42 -8.34
CA VAL A 151 3.61 11.55 -9.79
C VAL A 151 5.05 11.27 -10.17
N GLY A 152 5.24 10.24 -11.01
CA GLY A 152 6.58 9.84 -11.49
C GLY A 152 7.43 9.13 -10.43
N GLU A 153 6.85 8.68 -9.31
CA GLU A 153 7.55 7.87 -8.32
C GLU A 153 6.62 6.90 -7.59
N LEU A 154 7.19 5.84 -7.01
CA LEU A 154 6.46 4.97 -6.09
C LEU A 154 7.01 5.17 -4.68
N ILE A 155 6.15 5.63 -3.76
CA ILE A 155 6.48 5.75 -2.34
C ILE A 155 5.83 4.61 -1.58
N LEU A 156 6.65 3.89 -0.80
CA LEU A 156 6.22 2.75 0.01
C LEU A 156 6.57 2.99 1.47
N ASN A 157 5.63 2.70 2.37
CA ASN A 157 5.86 2.73 3.81
C ASN A 157 6.67 1.51 4.24
N VAL A 158 7.77 1.73 4.97
CA VAL A 158 8.49 0.64 5.63
C VAL A 158 7.79 0.31 6.92
N ARG A 159 7.29 -0.92 7.06
CA ARG A 159 6.55 -1.40 8.23
C ARG A 159 7.14 -2.69 8.78
N THR A 160 6.81 -3.00 10.02
CA THR A 160 7.13 -4.28 10.64
C THR A 160 5.88 -4.96 11.15
N ASN A 161 5.73 -6.26 10.92
CA ASN A 161 4.61 -7.05 11.44
C ASN A 161 4.92 -7.65 12.84
N PRO A 162 3.97 -8.33 13.51
CA PRO A 162 4.21 -8.93 14.83
C PRO A 162 5.31 -9.97 14.89
N SER A 163 5.66 -10.57 13.74
CA SER A 163 6.76 -11.54 13.60
C SER A 163 8.11 -10.86 13.35
N ALA A 164 8.18 -9.53 13.48
CA ALA A 164 9.37 -8.72 13.19
C ALA A 164 9.85 -8.77 11.72
N GLU A 165 8.99 -9.19 10.79
CA GLU A 165 9.26 -9.14 9.36
C GLU A 165 9.14 -7.70 8.86
N LEU A 166 10.11 -7.28 8.05
CA LEU A 166 10.08 -5.99 7.36
C LEU A 166 9.20 -6.09 6.10
N LEU A 167 8.34 -5.10 5.89
CA LEU A 167 7.35 -5.05 4.82
C LEU A 167 7.41 -3.69 4.11
N LEU A 168 7.14 -3.64 2.81
CA LEU A 168 6.90 -2.38 2.10
C LEU A 168 5.42 -2.27 1.71
N HIS A 169 4.76 -1.27 2.27
CA HIS A 169 3.31 -1.10 2.18
C HIS A 169 2.95 0.07 1.26
N HIS A 170 1.95 -0.15 0.41
CA HIS A 170 1.45 0.89 -0.49
C HIS A 170 0.71 2.01 0.27
N MET A 171 0.79 3.21 -0.30
CA MET A 171 -0.21 4.26 -0.13
C MET A 171 -1.43 3.97 -1.01
N PHE A 172 -2.59 4.58 -0.74
CA PHE A 172 -3.84 4.27 -1.45
C PHE A 172 -4.39 5.47 -2.22
N ILE A 173 -5.05 5.24 -3.34
CA ILE A 173 -5.66 6.33 -4.13
C ILE A 173 -6.87 7.01 -3.44
N GLU A 174 -7.40 6.44 -2.36
CA GLU A 174 -8.60 6.91 -1.67
C GLU A 174 -8.51 6.69 -0.16
N THR A 175 -9.15 7.55 0.63
CA THR A 175 -9.19 7.48 2.11
C THR A 175 -10.22 6.47 2.64
N ASP A 176 -11.15 6.02 1.79
CA ASP A 176 -12.30 5.18 2.16
C ASP A 176 -12.19 3.73 1.71
N ARG A 177 -11.15 3.37 0.93
CA ARG A 177 -10.81 1.97 0.65
C ARG A 177 -10.51 1.31 1.97
N GLY A 178 -11.51 0.59 2.50
CA GLY A 178 -11.52 -0.04 3.81
C GLY A 178 -10.18 -0.69 4.13
N PHE A 179 -9.33 0.08 4.82
CA PHE A 179 -8.06 -0.36 5.36
C PHE A 179 -8.27 -1.67 6.14
N ALA A 180 -9.43 -1.75 6.79
CA ALA A 180 -9.96 -2.91 7.47
C ALA A 180 -10.27 -4.13 6.57
N ILE A 181 -10.94 -3.99 5.42
CA ILE A 181 -11.70 -5.13 4.87
C ILE A 181 -10.88 -6.01 3.91
N ILE A 182 -9.97 -5.46 3.09
CA ILE A 182 -9.30 -6.21 2.01
C ILE A 182 -7.84 -5.80 1.78
N GLY A 183 -7.46 -4.54 2.07
CA GLY A 183 -6.21 -3.95 1.56
C GLY A 183 -4.92 -4.31 2.32
N CYS A 184 -5.01 -4.70 3.60
CA CYS A 184 -3.83 -4.75 4.47
C CYS A 184 -2.93 -5.99 4.34
N GLN A 185 -3.30 -7.04 3.60
CA GLN A 185 -2.44 -8.25 3.53
C GLN A 185 -2.05 -8.66 2.11
N TRP A 186 -2.88 -8.32 1.13
CA TRP A 186 -2.77 -8.85 -0.22
C TRP A 186 -1.90 -7.97 -1.13
N ASN A 187 -1.74 -6.69 -0.81
CA ASN A 187 -1.00 -5.73 -1.63
C ASN A 187 0.22 -5.19 -0.87
N ILE A 188 1.07 -6.08 -0.36
CA ILE A 188 2.29 -5.73 0.36
C ILE A 188 3.47 -6.41 -0.32
N PHE A 189 4.53 -5.65 -0.53
CA PHE A 189 5.82 -6.18 -0.95
C PHE A 189 6.51 -6.91 0.21
N ARG A 190 6.83 -8.18 -0.02
CA ARG A 190 7.56 -9.05 0.90
C ARG A 190 8.92 -9.40 0.33
N HIS A 191 9.91 -9.55 1.19
CA HIS A 191 11.26 -9.86 0.76
C HIS A 191 11.37 -11.34 0.35
N VAL A 192 11.76 -11.62 -0.89
CA VAL A 192 11.73 -12.98 -1.50
C VAL A 192 12.79 -13.93 -0.93
N ASN A 193 13.90 -13.40 -0.40
CA ASN A 193 15.07 -14.18 0.02
C ASN A 193 15.36 -14.13 1.53
N ARG A 194 14.38 -13.86 2.39
CA ARG A 194 14.59 -13.99 3.85
C ARG A 194 14.12 -15.39 4.31
N PRO A 195 14.97 -16.17 5.02
CA PRO A 195 14.59 -17.47 5.56
C PRO A 195 13.49 -17.39 6.61
#